data_AF-A0A966CKZ9-F1
#
_entry.id   AF-A0A966CKZ9-F1
#
_cell.length_a   1.000
_cell.length_b   1.000
_cell.length_c   1.000
_cell.angle_alpha   90.00
_cell.angle_beta   90.00
_cell.angle_gamma   90.00
#
_symmetry.space_group_name_H-M   'P 1'
#
loop_
_entity.id
_entity.type
_entity.pdbx_description
1 polymer ?
#
loop_
_entity_poly.entity_id
_entity_poly.type
_entity_poly.pdbx_seq_one_letter_code
_entity_poly.pdbx_strand_id
1 'polypeptide(L)'
;MFYRSARLAGWQGLRGSGATRAAGFTLLELLVVLAIIAMASAGVGFAMRDGTQSQLEREALRLSALLESARAQSQLTGVPVRWQATEQGFRFDGLAAQAEAGSAAELPTNWLDADTQASVDVPRNTTNSASSTALLLGPEPIIEPQSVTLASRSQPGNRVYLATDGVRPFAVQVEP
;
A
#
# COMPACT_ATOMS: atom_id res chain seq x y z
N MET A 1 19.86 -102.99 -9.16
CA MET A 1 19.03 -101.86 -9.63
C MET A 1 19.02 -100.82 -8.49
N PHE A 2 20.06 -99.99 -8.41
CA PHE A 2 20.17 -98.60 -8.91
C PHE A 2 19.65 -97.52 -7.93
N TYR A 3 20.63 -96.79 -7.36
CA TYR A 3 20.71 -95.36 -6.95
C TYR A 3 19.60 -94.73 -6.07
N ARG A 4 19.92 -94.32 -4.82
CA ARG A 4 20.44 -92.97 -4.42
C ARG A 4 19.63 -91.80 -4.99
N SER A 5 19.04 -90.97 -4.12
CA SER A 5 19.45 -89.56 -3.96
C SER A 5 18.57 -88.82 -2.96
N ALA A 6 19.23 -88.14 -2.03
CA ALA A 6 18.71 -87.02 -1.28
C ALA A 6 18.64 -85.78 -2.17
N ARG A 7 17.62 -84.92 -1.98
CA ARG A 7 17.69 -83.48 -2.32
C ARG A 7 16.92 -82.64 -1.30
N LEU A 8 17.73 -82.03 -0.44
CA LEU A 8 17.78 -80.62 -0.08
C LEU A 8 16.60 -79.68 -0.44
N ALA A 9 16.28 -78.88 0.58
CA ALA A 9 16.15 -77.42 0.57
C ALA A 9 14.91 -76.80 -0.07
N GLY A 10 14.22 -76.02 0.76
CA GLY A 10 13.20 -75.08 0.33
C GLY A 10 12.64 -74.29 1.51
N TRP A 11 13.49 -73.62 2.29
CA TRP A 11 13.02 -72.47 3.06
C TRP A 11 12.70 -71.37 2.05
N GLN A 12 11.42 -71.14 1.78
CA GLN A 12 10.98 -69.94 1.06
C GLN A 12 9.94 -69.22 1.90
N GLY A 13 10.30 -67.97 2.21
CA GLY A 13 9.57 -67.12 3.10
C GLY A 13 8.30 -66.55 2.48
N LEU A 14 7.49 -65.98 3.35
CA LEU A 14 6.60 -64.90 2.99
C LEU A 14 6.94 -63.75 3.94
N ARG A 15 7.93 -62.96 3.53
CA ARG A 15 7.93 -61.54 3.91
C ARG A 15 6.67 -60.96 3.30
N GLY A 16 5.65 -60.78 4.13
CA GLY A 16 4.53 -59.91 3.80
C GLY A 16 5.05 -58.48 3.74
N SER A 17 5.56 -58.06 2.59
CA SER A 17 5.65 -56.65 2.24
C SER A 17 4.21 -56.15 2.15
N GLY A 18 3.73 -55.48 3.20
CA GLY A 18 2.50 -54.69 3.12
C GLY A 18 2.70 -53.63 2.06
N ALA A 19 2.27 -53.92 0.83
CA ALA A 19 2.24 -52.95 -0.24
C ALA A 19 1.30 -51.82 0.19
N THR A 20 1.86 -50.65 0.44
CA THR A 20 1.12 -49.39 0.50
C THR A 20 0.33 -49.31 -0.81
N ARG A 21 -0.99 -49.48 -0.73
CA ARG A 21 -1.86 -49.24 -1.88
C ARG A 21 -1.68 -47.78 -2.27
N ALA A 22 -1.06 -47.54 -3.42
CA ALA A 22 -1.14 -46.24 -4.07
C ALA A 22 -2.62 -46.01 -4.41
N ALA A 23 -3.27 -45.12 -3.67
CA ALA A 23 -4.59 -44.64 -4.03
C ALA A 23 -4.42 -43.88 -5.37
N GLY A 24 -4.99 -44.43 -6.44
CA GLY A 24 -4.98 -43.79 -7.74
C GLY A 24 -5.80 -42.51 -7.68
N PHE A 25 -5.15 -41.38 -7.93
CA PHE A 25 -5.77 -40.07 -7.99
C PHE A 25 -6.81 -40.05 -9.11
N THR A 26 -8.08 -39.79 -8.79
CA THR A 26 -9.14 -39.83 -9.82
C THR A 26 -9.10 -38.57 -10.68
N LEU A 27 -9.59 -38.64 -11.92
CA LEU A 27 -9.72 -37.45 -12.79
C LEU A 27 -10.58 -36.35 -12.13
N LEU A 28 -11.61 -36.76 -11.39
CA LEU A 28 -12.49 -35.84 -10.66
C LEU A 28 -11.72 -35.14 -9.54
N GLU A 29 -10.87 -35.86 -8.81
CA GLU A 29 -10.01 -35.30 -7.77
C GLU A 29 -9.06 -34.25 -8.34
N LEU A 30 -8.47 -34.50 -9.52
CA LEU A 30 -7.62 -33.49 -10.19
C LEU A 30 -8.44 -32.28 -10.61
N LEU A 31 -9.63 -32.49 -11.15
CA LEU A 31 -10.50 -31.40 -11.58
C LEU A 31 -10.89 -30.52 -10.38
N VAL A 32 -11.31 -31.11 -9.26
CA VAL A 32 -11.71 -30.35 -8.06
C VAL A 32 -10.52 -29.60 -7.48
N VAL A 33 -9.34 -30.21 -7.39
CA VAL A 33 -8.13 -29.53 -6.90
C VAL A 33 -7.78 -28.35 -7.79
N LEU A 34 -7.79 -28.54 -9.11
CA LEU A 34 -7.53 -27.45 -10.05
C LEU A 34 -8.59 -26.34 -9.95
N ALA A 35 -9.87 -26.69 -9.77
CA ALA A 35 -10.94 -25.72 -9.57
C ALA A 35 -10.72 -24.89 -8.29
N ILE A 36 -10.34 -25.53 -7.18
CA ILE A 36 -10.05 -24.84 -5.91
C ILE A 36 -8.81 -23.96 -6.05
N ILE A 37 -7.73 -24.44 -6.66
CA ILE A 37 -6.51 -23.66 -6.88
C ILE A 37 -6.81 -22.45 -7.77
N ALA A 38 -7.59 -22.61 -8.83
CA ALA A 38 -7.97 -21.52 -9.72
C ALA A 38 -8.79 -20.46 -8.98
N MET A 39 -9.80 -20.87 -8.20
CA MET A 39 -10.63 -19.96 -7.43
C MET A 39 -9.84 -19.25 -6.32
N ALA A 40 -8.98 -19.99 -5.60
CA ALA A 40 -8.11 -19.43 -4.58
C ALA A 40 -7.12 -18.42 -5.19
N SER A 41 -6.51 -18.74 -6.34
CA SER A 41 -5.57 -17.86 -7.04
C SER A 41 -6.27 -16.59 -7.54
N ALA A 42 -7.50 -16.69 -8.05
CA ALA A 42 -8.28 -15.53 -8.47
C ALA A 42 -8.59 -14.59 -7.29
N GLY A 43 -8.84 -15.12 -6.09
CA GLY A 43 -9.14 -14.33 -4.89
C GLY A 43 -7.96 -13.50 -4.36
N VAL A 44 -6.72 -13.96 -4.53
CA VAL A 44 -5.52 -13.26 -4.01
C VAL A 44 -5.35 -11.87 -4.64
N GLY A 45 -5.62 -11.72 -5.93
CA GLY A 45 -5.50 -10.44 -6.63
C GLY A 45 -6.46 -9.37 -6.09
N PHE A 46 -7.70 -9.76 -5.77
CA PHE A 46 -8.68 -8.86 -5.16
C PHE A 46 -8.26 -8.41 -3.76
N ALA A 47 -7.80 -9.34 -2.92
CA ALA A 47 -7.34 -9.00 -1.56
C ALA A 47 -6.15 -8.02 -1.55
N MET A 48 -5.21 -8.15 -2.50
CA MET A 48 -4.09 -7.21 -2.64
C MET A 48 -4.55 -5.81 -3.05
N ARG A 49 -5.47 -5.72 -4.03
CA ARG A 49 -6.04 -4.46 -4.52
C ARG A 49 -6.73 -3.69 -3.38
N ASP A 50 -7.58 -4.38 -2.62
CA ASP A 50 -8.31 -3.81 -1.48
C ASP A 50 -7.37 -3.38 -0.36
N GLY A 51 -6.30 -4.14 -0.13
CA GLY A 51 -5.23 -3.78 0.81
C GLY A 51 -4.55 -2.47 0.44
N THR A 52 -4.14 -2.31 -0.83
CA THR A 52 -3.48 -1.08 -1.30
C THR A 52 -4.41 0.13 -1.23
N GLN A 53 -5.69 -0.02 -1.59
CA GLN A 53 -6.66 1.07 -1.48
C GLN A 53 -6.85 1.51 -0.01
N SER A 54 -7.00 0.54 0.91
CA SER A 54 -7.14 0.81 2.34
C SER A 54 -5.90 1.50 2.94
N GLN A 55 -4.71 1.17 2.44
CA GLN A 55 -3.46 1.82 2.85
C GLN A 55 -3.42 3.28 2.42
N LEU A 56 -3.81 3.58 1.17
CA LEU A 56 -3.86 4.96 0.67
C LEU A 56 -4.91 5.80 1.42
N GLU A 57 -6.05 5.23 1.78
CA GLU A 57 -7.07 5.92 2.58
C GLU A 57 -6.59 6.26 3.99
N ARG A 58 -5.84 5.34 4.63
CA ARG A 58 -5.18 5.62 5.91
C ARG A 58 -4.13 6.72 5.79
N GLU A 59 -3.30 6.67 4.75
CA GLU A 59 -2.33 7.73 4.49
C GLU A 59 -3.03 9.07 4.26
N ALA A 60 -4.14 9.09 3.51
CA ALA A 60 -4.91 10.28 3.24
C ALA A 60 -5.47 10.92 4.51
N LEU A 61 -6.07 10.12 5.39
CA LEU A 61 -6.58 10.60 6.67
C LEU A 61 -5.43 11.14 7.54
N ARG A 62 -4.30 10.44 7.61
CA ARG A 62 -3.12 10.89 8.35
C ARG A 62 -2.58 12.21 7.78
N LEU A 63 -2.39 12.29 6.46
CA LEU A 63 -1.86 13.47 5.79
C LEU A 63 -2.79 14.67 6.00
N SER A 64 -4.12 14.49 5.95
CA SER A 64 -5.07 15.57 6.20
C SER A 64 -4.87 16.21 7.59
N ALA A 65 -4.67 15.39 8.63
CA ALA A 65 -4.41 15.87 9.99
C ALA A 65 -3.05 16.58 10.10
N LEU A 66 -2.03 16.11 9.38
CA LEU A 66 -0.71 16.74 9.36
C LEU A 66 -0.73 18.09 8.63
N LEU A 67 -1.44 18.18 7.50
CA LEU A 67 -1.64 19.44 6.76
C LEU A 67 -2.38 20.47 7.64
N GLU A 68 -3.41 20.04 8.36
CA GLU A 68 -4.16 20.91 9.26
C GLU A 68 -3.31 21.37 10.46
N SER A 69 -2.52 20.47 11.03
CA SER A 69 -1.58 20.82 12.12
C SER A 69 -0.55 21.85 11.65
N ALA A 70 0.00 21.65 10.44
CA ALA A 70 0.94 22.58 9.83
C ALA A 70 0.31 23.94 9.52
N ARG A 71 -0.96 23.97 9.07
CA ARG A 71 -1.72 25.20 8.85
C ARG A 71 -1.99 25.96 10.15
N ALA A 72 -2.42 25.27 11.20
CA ALA A 72 -2.61 25.88 12.51
C ALA A 72 -1.30 26.49 13.03
N GLN A 73 -0.18 25.79 12.87
CA GLN A 73 1.14 26.28 13.28
C GLN A 73 1.62 27.48 12.45
N SER A 74 1.38 27.46 11.13
CA SER A 74 1.63 28.59 10.23
C SER A 74 0.87 29.85 10.70
N GLN A 75 -0.41 29.70 11.03
CA GLN A 75 -1.24 30.79 11.55
C GLN A 75 -0.76 31.32 12.91
N LEU A 76 -0.36 30.43 13.83
CA LEU A 76 0.12 30.81 15.16
C LEU A 76 1.47 31.53 15.12
N THR A 77 2.37 31.09 14.23
CA THR A 77 3.72 31.65 14.12
C THR A 77 3.81 32.83 13.15
N GLY A 78 2.82 33.00 12.27
CA GLY A 78 2.83 33.97 11.19
C GLY A 78 3.85 33.64 10.09
N VAL A 79 4.44 32.44 10.11
CA VAL A 79 5.46 32.03 9.13
C VAL A 79 4.82 31.11 8.10
N PRO A 80 4.94 31.42 6.80
CA PRO A 80 4.35 30.59 5.75
C PRO A 80 4.96 29.19 5.72
N VAL A 81 4.10 28.19 5.64
CA VAL A 81 4.48 26.78 5.56
C VAL A 81 4.18 26.24 4.17
N ARG A 82 5.19 25.59 3.58
CA ARG A 82 5.07 24.94 2.28
C ARG A 82 5.22 23.43 2.45
N TRP A 83 4.20 22.69 2.02
CA TRP A 83 4.29 21.24 1.96
C TRP A 83 4.74 20.77 0.58
N GLN A 84 5.67 19.83 0.53
CA GLN A 84 6.18 19.25 -0.71
C GLN A 84 6.30 17.73 -0.58
N ALA A 85 5.79 17.01 -1.59
CA ALA A 85 6.03 15.59 -1.73
C ALA A 85 7.48 15.30 -2.12
N THR A 86 8.02 14.19 -1.65
CA THR A 86 9.35 13.66 -2.01
C THR A 86 9.23 12.19 -2.39
N GLU A 87 10.32 11.58 -2.87
CA GLU A 87 10.31 10.17 -3.27
C GLU A 87 10.02 9.18 -2.11
N GLN A 88 10.28 9.57 -0.87
CA GLN A 88 10.21 8.68 0.31
C GLN A 88 9.22 9.17 1.38
N GLY A 89 8.70 10.38 1.22
CA GLY A 89 7.85 11.04 2.20
C GLY A 89 7.42 12.41 1.71
N PHE A 90 7.41 13.38 2.60
CA PHE A 90 7.12 14.78 2.32
C PHE A 90 7.84 15.67 3.32
N ARG A 91 7.87 16.98 3.09
CA ARG A 91 8.48 17.93 4.01
C ARG A 91 7.60 19.16 4.19
N PHE A 92 7.73 19.78 5.35
CA PHE A 92 7.13 21.06 5.69
C PHE A 92 8.23 22.12 5.80
N ASP A 93 8.47 22.86 4.73
CA ASP A 93 9.37 24.01 4.78
C ASP A 93 8.74 25.10 5.66
N GLY A 94 9.55 25.79 6.45
CA GLY A 94 9.09 26.76 7.44
C GLY A 94 8.99 26.15 8.84
N LEU A 95 8.39 24.96 8.97
CA LEU A 95 8.29 24.26 10.26
C LEU A 95 9.61 23.63 10.70
N ALA A 96 10.36 23.02 9.78
CA ALA A 96 11.65 22.41 10.12
C ALA A 96 12.62 23.42 10.75
N ALA A 97 12.71 24.62 10.18
CA ALA A 97 13.52 25.71 10.72
C ALA A 97 13.05 26.17 12.11
N GLN A 98 11.75 26.12 12.39
CA GLN A 98 11.19 26.46 13.70
C GLN A 98 11.44 25.36 14.75
N ALA A 99 11.41 24.10 14.33
CA ALA A 99 11.70 22.97 15.21
C ALA A 99 13.17 22.99 15.65
N GLU A 100 14.10 23.27 14.73
CA GLU A 100 15.52 23.49 15.04
C GLU A 100 15.74 24.67 15.99
N ALA A 101 14.93 25.72 15.88
CA ALA A 101 14.95 26.88 16.77
C ALA A 101 14.22 26.64 18.12
N GLY A 102 13.62 25.48 18.34
CA GLY A 102 12.89 25.12 19.56
C GLY A 102 11.54 25.82 19.75
N SER A 103 11.01 26.48 18.71
CA SER A 103 9.75 27.24 18.77
C SER A 103 8.52 26.45 18.28
N ALA A 104 8.70 25.20 17.89
CA ALA A 104 7.72 24.38 17.20
C ALA A 104 7.87 22.89 17.51
N ALA A 105 6.76 22.15 17.52
CA ALA A 105 6.80 20.69 17.53
C ALA A 105 7.16 20.14 16.14
N GLU A 106 7.95 19.06 16.10
CA GLU A 106 8.30 18.37 14.86
C GLU A 106 7.13 17.50 14.38
N LEU A 107 6.73 17.68 13.11
CA LEU A 107 5.70 16.87 12.47
C LEU A 107 6.32 15.68 11.74
N PRO A 108 5.66 14.50 11.73
CA PRO A 108 6.07 13.37 10.90
C PRO A 108 6.14 13.73 9.41
N THR A 109 7.16 13.22 8.73
CA THR A 109 7.49 13.52 7.32
C THR A 109 7.57 12.29 6.42
N ASN A 110 7.42 11.09 6.97
CA ASN A 110 7.49 9.83 6.23
C ASN A 110 6.10 9.33 5.81
N TRP A 111 6.02 8.68 4.65
CA TRP A 111 4.85 7.87 4.29
C TRP A 111 4.67 6.68 5.25
N LEU A 112 3.43 6.22 5.46
CA LEU A 112 3.15 4.94 6.14
C LEU A 112 3.56 3.76 5.27
N ASP A 113 3.36 3.89 3.96
CA ASP A 113 3.72 2.87 2.97
C ASP A 113 4.70 3.46 1.96
N ALA A 114 5.83 2.78 1.78
CA ALA A 114 6.85 3.19 0.81
C ALA A 114 6.31 3.14 -0.62
N ASP A 115 5.24 2.42 -0.92
CA ASP A 115 4.63 2.43 -2.24
C ASP A 115 3.81 3.72 -2.50
N THR A 116 3.66 4.60 -1.52
CA THR A 116 2.88 5.84 -1.68
C THR A 116 3.68 6.91 -2.44
N GLN A 117 3.01 7.57 -3.36
CA GLN A 117 3.45 8.81 -3.98
C GLN A 117 2.32 9.84 -3.95
N ALA A 118 2.68 11.11 -3.99
CA ALA A 118 1.73 12.21 -3.99
C ALA A 118 2.05 13.20 -5.12
N SER A 119 1.00 13.73 -5.74
CA SER A 119 1.08 14.83 -6.71
C SER A 119 0.12 15.93 -6.30
N VAL A 120 0.59 17.18 -6.32
CA VAL A 120 -0.26 18.35 -6.10
C VAL A 120 -0.96 18.67 -7.41
N ASP A 121 -2.28 18.83 -7.35
CA ASP A 121 -3.11 19.17 -8.49
C ASP A 121 -3.23 20.69 -8.58
N VAL A 122 -2.69 21.28 -9.65
CA VAL A 122 -2.79 22.72 -9.90
C VAL A 122 -3.96 23.01 -10.83
N PRO A 123 -4.85 23.96 -10.51
CA PRO A 123 -5.86 24.42 -11.44
C PRO A 123 -5.21 24.87 -12.75
N ARG A 124 -5.54 24.23 -13.87
CA ARG A 124 -4.92 24.45 -15.20
C ARG A 124 -5.09 25.87 -15.78
N ASN A 125 -5.74 26.80 -15.06
CA ASN A 125 -6.01 28.15 -15.57
C ASN A 125 -4.81 29.11 -15.47
N THR A 126 -3.78 28.79 -14.68
CA THR A 126 -2.60 29.65 -14.57
C THR A 126 -1.70 29.47 -15.79
N THR A 127 -1.55 30.53 -16.58
CA THR A 127 -0.68 30.65 -17.79
C THR A 127 0.79 30.24 -17.55
N ASN A 128 1.19 30.05 -16.30
CA ASN A 128 2.43 29.40 -15.92
C ASN A 128 2.15 27.93 -15.53
N SER A 129 2.16 27.03 -16.51
CA SER A 129 2.03 25.57 -16.32
C SER A 129 3.27 24.92 -15.68
N ALA A 130 3.98 25.64 -14.80
CA ALA A 130 4.95 25.01 -13.93
C ALA A 130 4.16 24.19 -12.92
N SER A 131 4.30 22.85 -12.97
CA SER A 131 3.79 21.95 -11.96
C SER A 131 4.11 22.52 -10.58
N SER A 132 3.11 23.04 -9.86
CA SER A 132 3.33 23.42 -8.48
C SER A 132 3.61 22.12 -7.74
N THR A 133 4.85 21.90 -7.35
CA THR A 133 5.26 20.72 -6.57
C THR A 133 4.88 20.89 -5.10
N ALA A 134 4.15 21.95 -4.75
CA ALA A 134 3.96 22.35 -3.38
C ALA A 134 2.55 22.90 -3.09
N LEU A 135 2.09 22.61 -1.87
CA LEU A 135 0.94 23.26 -1.25
C LEU A 135 1.39 24.43 -0.36
N LEU A 136 0.61 25.50 -0.35
CA LEU A 136 0.81 26.64 0.54
C LEU A 136 -0.26 26.62 1.64
N LEU A 137 0.17 26.49 2.89
CA LEU A 137 -0.72 26.20 4.03
C LEU A 137 -1.03 27.42 4.92
N GLY A 138 -0.62 28.63 4.54
CA GLY A 138 -0.85 29.85 5.32
C GLY A 138 0.37 30.78 5.35
N PRO A 139 0.41 31.79 6.23
CA PRO A 139 -0.32 31.95 7.50
C PRO A 139 -1.75 32.47 7.40
N GLU A 140 -2.26 32.69 6.21
CA GLU A 140 -3.60 33.25 5.99
C GLU A 140 -4.70 32.25 6.40
N PRO A 141 -5.79 32.72 7.06
CA PRO A 141 -6.89 31.85 7.46
C PRO A 141 -7.71 31.35 6.26
N ILE A 142 -7.69 32.08 5.14
CA ILE A 142 -8.34 31.71 3.88
C ILE A 142 -7.24 31.56 2.83
N ILE A 143 -7.16 30.38 2.21
CA ILE A 143 -6.20 30.07 1.15
C ILE A 143 -6.95 29.74 -0.15
N GLU A 144 -6.24 29.66 -1.26
CA GLU A 144 -6.83 29.17 -2.52
C GLU A 144 -7.21 27.68 -2.41
N PRO A 145 -8.23 27.23 -3.16
CA PRO A 145 -8.55 25.81 -3.28
C PRO A 145 -7.32 25.02 -3.76
N GLN A 146 -7.04 23.92 -3.06
CA GLN A 146 -5.86 23.12 -3.28
C GLN A 146 -6.19 21.64 -3.12
N SER A 147 -5.60 20.81 -3.98
CA SER A 147 -5.76 19.36 -3.92
C SER A 147 -4.46 18.60 -4.11
N VAL A 148 -4.44 17.40 -3.55
CA VAL A 148 -3.34 16.43 -3.62
C VAL A 148 -3.94 15.08 -3.96
N THR A 149 -3.41 14.47 -5.00
CA THR A 149 -3.70 13.07 -5.33
C THR A 149 -2.63 12.18 -4.70
N LEU A 150 -3.05 11.23 -3.87
CA LEU A 150 -2.22 10.12 -3.43
C LEU A 150 -2.43 8.93 -4.36
N ALA A 151 -1.36 8.26 -4.74
CA ALA A 151 -1.41 7.06 -5.57
C ALA A 151 -0.38 6.04 -5.12
N SER A 152 -0.63 4.77 -5.46
CA SER A 152 0.35 3.69 -5.30
C SER A 152 1.29 3.68 -6.51
N ARG A 153 2.61 3.56 -6.26
CA ARG A 153 3.65 3.45 -7.30
C ARG A 153 3.52 2.13 -8.05
N SER A 154 3.31 1.03 -7.34
CA SER A 154 3.15 -0.31 -7.92
C SER A 154 1.81 -0.49 -8.65
N GLN A 155 0.76 0.21 -8.21
CA GLN A 155 -0.59 0.14 -8.76
C GLN A 155 -1.20 1.54 -8.98
N PRO A 156 -0.82 2.27 -10.06
CA PRO A 156 -1.27 3.65 -10.33
C PRO A 156 -2.79 3.82 -10.52
N GLY A 157 -3.52 2.71 -10.69
CA GLY A 157 -4.98 2.71 -10.71
C GLY A 157 -5.63 2.86 -9.33
N ASN A 158 -4.88 2.72 -8.23
CA ASN A 158 -5.34 3.03 -6.87
C ASN A 158 -4.95 4.46 -6.53
N ARG A 159 -5.94 5.29 -6.23
CA ARG A 159 -5.75 6.70 -5.94
C ARG A 159 -6.78 7.21 -4.93
N VAL A 160 -6.37 8.21 -4.17
CA VAL A 160 -7.19 8.90 -3.19
C VAL A 160 -6.93 10.39 -3.33
N TYR A 161 -8.00 11.19 -3.36
CA TYR A 161 -7.92 12.64 -3.50
C TYR A 161 -8.07 13.29 -2.14
N LEU A 162 -7.20 14.24 -1.82
CA LEU A 162 -7.40 15.18 -0.72
C LEU A 162 -7.61 16.57 -1.31
N ALA A 163 -8.61 17.30 -0.84
CA ALA A 163 -8.79 18.68 -1.24
C ALA A 163 -9.30 19.56 -0.11
N THR A 164 -9.02 20.86 -0.24
CA THR A 164 -9.61 21.95 0.55
C THR A 164 -10.17 22.99 -0.41
N ASP A 165 -11.30 23.60 -0.04
CA ASP A 165 -11.84 24.78 -0.70
C ASP A 165 -11.18 26.09 -0.20
N GLY A 166 -10.18 25.98 0.67
CA GLY A 166 -9.48 27.09 1.27
C GLY A 166 -10.04 27.57 2.61
N VAL A 167 -11.27 27.17 2.95
CA VAL A 167 -11.95 27.54 4.21
C VAL A 167 -12.11 26.34 5.12
N ARG A 168 -12.36 25.16 4.55
CA ARG A 168 -12.53 23.89 5.26
C ARG A 168 -11.21 23.14 5.38
N PRO A 169 -11.06 22.25 6.37
CA PRO A 169 -9.91 21.34 6.44
C PRO A 169 -9.77 20.51 5.16
N PHE A 170 -8.55 20.02 4.89
CA PHE A 170 -8.34 19.02 3.85
C PHE A 170 -9.18 17.77 4.15
N ALA A 171 -9.93 17.31 3.15
CA ALA A 171 -10.79 16.14 3.28
C ALA A 171 -10.57 15.18 2.12
N VAL A 172 -10.78 13.88 2.40
CA VAL A 172 -10.75 12.83 1.38
C VAL A 172 -11.97 12.98 0.46
N GLN A 173 -11.72 12.98 -0.84
CA GLN A 173 -12.74 13.13 -1.89
C GLN A 173 -12.77 11.92 -2.82
N VAL A 174 -13.96 11.67 -3.38
CA VAL A 174 -14.24 10.56 -4.29
C VAL A 174 -13.84 10.91 -5.73
N GLU A 175 -13.86 12.19 -6.09
CA GLU A 175 -13.61 12.69 -7.44
C GLU A 175 -12.69 13.92 -7.37
N PRO A 176 -11.78 14.13 -8.35
CA PRO A 176 -10.88 15.28 -8.41
C PRO A 176 -11.57 16.60 -8.76
#